data_AF-A0A2E2TRP3-F1
#
_entry.id   AF-A0A2E2TRP3-F1
#
_cell.length_a   1.000
_cell.length_b   1.000
_cell.length_c   1.000
_cell.angle_alpha   90.00
_cell.angle_beta   90.00
_cell.angle_gamma   90.00
#
_symmetry.space_group_name_H-M   'P 1'
#
loop_
_entity.id
_entity.type
_entity.pdbx_description
1 polymer ?
#
loop_
_entity_poly.entity_id
_entity_poly.type
_entity_poly.pdbx_seq_one_letter_code
_entity_poly.pdbx_strand_id
1 'polypeptide(L)'
;MNRDTMLQKLQSHEGIWDILIIGGGATGLGIAVDAAARGYKTLLLEQHDFAKGTSSRSTKLVHGGVRYLQQGDISLVLEALKERGLMIKNAPHLVSNQAFVIPNYSWWDGPFYQLGLKIYDFMSG
;
A
#
# COMPACT_ATOMS: atom_id res chain seq x y z
N MET A 1 -4.44 17.97 -12.46
CA MET A 1 -4.76 18.68 -11.20
C MET A 1 -4.22 20.10 -11.32
N ASN A 2 -5.03 21.14 -11.14
CA ASN A 2 -4.58 22.54 -11.26
C ASN A 2 -4.49 23.16 -9.86
N ARG A 3 -3.28 23.60 -9.45
CA ARG A 3 -3.01 24.13 -8.11
C ARG A 3 -3.81 25.41 -7.83
N ASP A 4 -3.87 26.33 -8.80
CA ASP A 4 -4.54 27.61 -8.63
C ASP A 4 -6.05 27.41 -8.42
N THR A 5 -6.66 26.50 -9.18
CA THR A 5 -8.07 26.13 -8.97
C THR A 5 -8.31 25.55 -7.58
N MET A 6 -7.39 24.74 -7.05
CA MET A 6 -7.55 24.16 -5.70
C MET A 6 -7.39 25.20 -4.59
N LEU A 7 -6.46 26.14 -4.76
CA LEU A 7 -6.29 27.26 -3.82
C LEU A 7 -7.51 28.19 -3.82
N GLN A 8 -8.08 28.48 -4.99
CA GLN A 8 -9.33 29.24 -5.08
C GLN A 8 -10.48 28.53 -4.35
N LYS A 9 -10.65 27.22 -4.56
CA LYS A 9 -11.65 26.42 -3.85
C LYS A 9 -11.44 26.41 -2.34
N LEU A 10 -10.19 26.37 -1.89
CA LEU A 10 -9.85 26.42 -0.47
C LEU A 10 -10.21 27.78 0.14
N GLN A 11 -9.89 28.88 -0.55
CA GLN A 11 -10.20 30.24 -0.10
C GLN A 11 -11.70 30.55 -0.14
N SER A 12 -12.42 30.01 -1.13
CA SER A 12 -13.87 30.18 -1.26
C SER A 12 -14.69 29.20 -0.42
N HIS A 13 -14.04 28.27 0.29
CA HIS A 13 -14.77 27.31 1.11
C HIS A 13 -15.28 28.00 2.37
N GLU A 14 -16.59 28.16 2.46
CA GLU A 14 -17.26 28.63 3.66
C GLU A 14 -17.71 27.42 4.49
N GLY A 15 -17.28 27.36 5.75
CA GLY A 15 -17.65 26.31 6.70
C GLY A 15 -16.48 25.48 7.20
N ILE A 16 -16.82 24.44 7.97
CA ILE A 16 -15.86 23.55 8.62
C ILE A 16 -15.63 22.32 7.74
N TRP A 17 -14.36 21.91 7.61
CA TRP A 17 -13.97 20.64 7.03
C TRP A 17 -14.25 19.50 8.03
N ASP A 18 -14.88 18.43 7.57
CA ASP A 18 -15.14 17.26 8.41
C ASP A 18 -13.82 16.52 8.71
N ILE A 19 -12.91 16.48 7.72
CA ILE A 19 -11.63 15.78 7.83
C ILE A 19 -10.51 16.66 7.24
N LEU A 20 -9.49 16.93 8.04
CA LEU A 20 -8.23 17.56 7.62
C LEU A 20 -7.09 16.54 7.67
N ILE A 21 -6.38 16.38 6.56
CA ILE A 21 -5.28 15.43 6.39
C ILE A 21 -3.99 16.21 6.12
N ILE A 22 -2.98 15.96 6.93
CA ILE A 22 -1.65 16.58 6.79
C ILE A 22 -0.69 15.51 6.26
N GLY A 23 -0.20 15.72 5.05
CA GLY A 23 0.72 14.83 4.35
C GLY A 23 0.07 14.10 3.18
N GLY A 24 0.64 14.28 1.99
CA GLY A 24 0.24 13.66 0.72
C GLY A 24 1.09 12.45 0.34
N GLY A 25 1.51 11.65 1.32
CA GLY A 25 2.07 10.32 1.10
C GLY A 25 0.98 9.27 0.82
N ALA A 26 1.37 8.02 0.58
CA ALA A 26 0.45 6.91 0.30
C ALA A 26 -0.67 6.78 1.36
N THR A 27 -0.32 6.91 2.65
CA THR A 27 -1.29 6.87 3.75
C THR A 27 -2.29 8.02 3.68
N GLY A 28 -1.81 9.26 3.59
CA GLY A 28 -2.69 10.43 3.55
C GLY A 28 -3.58 10.47 2.31
N LEU A 29 -3.04 10.09 1.15
CA LEU A 29 -3.83 9.96 -0.08
C LEU A 29 -4.88 8.86 0.02
N GLY A 30 -4.55 7.70 0.60
CA GLY A 30 -5.51 6.61 0.84
C GLY A 30 -6.66 7.05 1.75
N ILE A 31 -6.33 7.73 2.85
CA ILE A 31 -7.33 8.31 3.77
C ILE A 31 -8.19 9.35 3.05
N ALA A 32 -7.59 10.22 2.23
CA ALA A 32 -8.33 11.25 1.50
C ALA A 32 -9.32 10.66 0.50
N VAL A 33 -8.94 9.60 -0.21
CA VAL A 33 -9.84 8.90 -1.14
C VAL A 33 -10.98 8.24 -0.39
N ASP A 34 -10.72 7.53 0.70
CA ASP A 34 -11.77 6.88 1.50
C ASP A 34 -12.73 7.92 2.12
N ALA A 35 -12.20 8.98 2.71
CA ALA A 35 -12.98 10.07 3.29
C ALA A 35 -13.88 10.76 2.24
N ALA A 36 -13.30 11.14 1.09
CA ALA A 36 -14.05 11.77 0.01
C ALA A 36 -15.12 10.82 -0.59
N ALA A 37 -14.82 9.53 -0.74
CA ALA A 37 -15.76 8.53 -1.25
C ALA A 37 -16.97 8.32 -0.32
N ARG A 38 -16.80 8.54 0.99
CA ARG A 38 -17.88 8.51 1.98
C ARG A 38 -18.68 9.82 2.08
N GLY A 39 -18.30 10.85 1.31
CA GLY A 39 -19.01 12.13 1.25
C GLY A 39 -18.56 13.17 2.27
N TYR A 40 -17.46 12.94 3.00
CA TYR A 40 -16.94 13.94 3.95
C TYR A 40 -16.30 15.12 3.22
N LYS A 41 -16.50 16.34 3.76
CA LYS A 41 -15.74 17.52 3.36
C LYS A 41 -14.30 17.32 3.79
N THR A 42 -13.45 16.96 2.83
CA THR A 42 -12.08 16.53 3.08
C THR A 42 -11.09 17.53 2.50
N LEU A 43 -10.13 17.97 3.32
CA LEU A 43 -8.99 18.79 2.90
C LEU A 43 -7.69 18.02 3.14
N LEU A 44 -6.87 17.84 2.10
CA LEU A 44 -5.52 17.31 2.21
C LEU A 44 -4.49 18.39 1.88
N LEU A 45 -3.50 18.55 2.75
CA LEU A 45 -2.39 19.49 2.57
C LEU A 45 -1.07 18.74 2.52
N GLU A 46 -0.29 18.97 1.46
CA GLU A 46 1.07 18.48 1.30
C GLU A 46 2.03 19.66 1.15
N GLN A 47 3.11 19.65 1.92
CA GLN A 47 4.14 20.68 1.92
C GLN A 47 4.94 20.70 0.61
N HIS A 48 5.14 19.54 0.01
CA HIS A 48 5.95 19.36 -1.17
C HIS A 48 5.11 18.85 -2.36
N ASP A 49 5.63 17.86 -3.09
CA ASP A 49 4.91 17.14 -4.11
C ASP A 49 4.34 15.85 -3.52
N PHE A 50 3.27 15.34 -4.11
CA PHE A 50 2.65 14.11 -3.65
C PHE A 50 3.62 12.93 -3.70
N ALA A 51 3.53 12.06 -2.70
CA ALA A 51 4.40 10.91 -2.50
C ALA A 51 5.91 11.20 -2.38
N LYS A 52 6.36 12.47 -2.31
CA LYS A 52 7.79 12.83 -2.27
C LYS A 52 8.57 12.26 -1.09
N GLY A 53 7.89 11.96 0.02
CA GLY A 53 8.47 11.30 1.19
C GLY A 53 8.79 9.82 0.98
N THR A 54 8.64 9.01 2.03
CA THR A 54 8.93 7.57 2.01
C THR A 54 8.16 6.81 0.93
N SER A 55 6.96 7.28 0.57
CA SER A 55 6.11 6.64 -0.45
C SER A 55 6.77 6.52 -1.83
N SER A 56 7.71 7.40 -2.20
CA SER A 56 8.48 7.29 -3.45
C SER A 56 9.79 6.49 -3.32
N ARG A 57 10.21 6.20 -2.09
CA ARG A 57 11.51 5.62 -1.72
C ARG A 57 11.42 4.19 -1.20
N SER A 58 10.38 3.46 -1.60
CA SER A 58 10.26 2.03 -1.32
C SER A 58 11.00 1.19 -2.36
N THR A 59 11.08 -0.12 -2.09
CA THR A 59 11.50 -1.15 -3.06
C THR A 59 10.55 -1.29 -4.24
N LYS A 60 9.39 -0.61 -4.22
CA LYS A 60 8.33 -0.68 -5.23
C LYS A 60 7.76 -2.10 -5.41
N LEU A 61 7.76 -2.86 -4.32
CA LEU A 61 7.23 -4.22 -4.26
C LEU A 61 6.17 -4.30 -3.17
N VAL A 62 5.01 -4.86 -3.50
CA VAL A 62 3.98 -5.24 -2.55
C VAL A 62 4.17 -6.73 -2.26
N HIS A 63 4.76 -7.06 -1.11
CA HIS A 63 5.04 -8.43 -0.75
C HIS A 63 4.40 -8.80 0.59
N GLY A 64 3.72 -9.96 0.65
CA GLY A 64 3.13 -10.49 1.88
C GLY A 64 4.15 -11.06 2.88
N GLY A 65 5.45 -10.91 2.58
CA GLY A 65 6.55 -11.23 3.47
C GLY A 65 6.60 -12.69 3.89
N VAL A 66 7.15 -13.55 3.03
CA VAL A 66 7.54 -14.94 3.38
C VAL A 66 8.41 -14.96 4.66
N ARG A 67 9.15 -13.88 4.92
CA ARG A 67 9.90 -13.68 6.15
C ARG A 67 9.02 -13.59 7.41
N TYR A 68 7.84 -13.00 7.33
CA TYR A 68 6.91 -12.92 8.46
C TYR A 68 6.30 -14.28 8.78
N LEU A 69 6.09 -15.13 7.76
CA LEU A 69 5.69 -16.51 7.96
C LEU A 69 6.74 -17.29 8.78
N GLN A 70 8.03 -17.06 8.52
CA GLN A 70 9.12 -17.64 9.33
C GLN A 70 9.09 -17.16 10.79
N GLN A 71 8.61 -15.94 11.04
CA GLN A 71 8.46 -15.36 12.38
C GLN A 71 7.18 -15.81 13.09
N GLY A 72 6.30 -16.57 12.40
CA GLY A 72 5.03 -17.04 12.94
C GLY A 72 3.89 -16.03 12.88
N ASP A 73 4.06 -14.88 12.21
CA ASP A 73 3.02 -13.86 12.10
C ASP A 73 2.06 -14.15 10.94
N ILE A 74 1.23 -15.19 11.15
CA ILE A 74 0.29 -15.68 10.15
C ILE A 74 -0.78 -14.63 9.81
N SER A 75 -1.22 -13.84 10.80
CA SER A 75 -2.24 -12.81 10.61
C SER A 75 -1.76 -11.74 9.63
N LEU A 76 -0.54 -11.24 9.81
CA LEU A 76 0.05 -10.25 8.92
C LEU A 76 0.23 -10.79 7.49
N VAL A 77 0.64 -12.06 7.35
CA VAL A 77 0.80 -12.70 6.04
C VAL A 77 -0.54 -12.76 5.29
N LEU A 78 -1.62 -13.17 5.97
CA LEU A 78 -2.95 -13.26 5.38
C LEU A 78 -3.50 -11.87 4.98
N GLU A 79 -3.34 -10.87 5.85
CA GLU A 79 -3.74 -9.50 5.57
C GLU A 79 -3.02 -8.95 4.34
N ALA A 80 -1.69 -9.11 4.28
CA ALA A 80 -0.90 -8.61 3.18
C ALA A 80 -1.19 -9.34 1.85
N LEU A 81 -1.50 -10.65 1.89
CA LEU A 81 -1.94 -11.41 0.72
C LEU A 81 -3.30 -10.91 0.20
N LYS A 82 -4.26 -10.68 1.10
CA LYS A 82 -5.57 -10.12 0.77
C LYS A 82 -5.46 -8.72 0.16
N GLU A 83 -4.67 -7.84 0.79
CA GLU A 83 -4.46 -6.47 0.28
C GLU A 83 -3.76 -6.47 -1.08
N ARG A 84 -2.81 -7.38 -1.33
CA ARG A 84 -2.21 -7.55 -2.66
C ARG A 84 -3.26 -7.85 -3.73
N GLY A 85 -4.20 -8.74 -3.44
CA GLY A 85 -5.31 -9.06 -4.34
C GLY A 85 -6.22 -7.85 -4.61
N LEU A 86 -6.53 -7.07 -3.57
CA LEU A 86 -7.30 -5.83 -3.71
C LEU A 86 -6.56 -4.77 -4.54
N MET A 87 -5.25 -4.63 -4.35
CA MET A 87 -4.45 -3.68 -5.14
C MET A 87 -4.44 -4.04 -6.63
N ILE A 88 -4.31 -5.33 -6.99
CA ILE A 88 -4.41 -5.78 -8.39
C ILE A 88 -5.79 -5.46 -8.97
N LYS A 89 -6.87 -5.66 -8.19
CA LYS A 89 -8.23 -5.35 -8.63
C LYS A 89 -8.47 -3.85 -8.81
N ASN A 90 -7.93 -3.02 -7.91
CA ASN A 90 -8.17 -1.58 -7.88
C ASN A 90 -7.28 -0.81 -8.87
N ALA A 91 -6.05 -1.26 -9.09
CA ALA A 91 -5.08 -0.59 -9.94
C ALA A 91 -4.28 -1.59 -10.81
N PRO A 92 -4.93 -2.36 -11.70
CA PRO A 92 -4.28 -3.38 -12.54
C PRO A 92 -3.24 -2.81 -13.51
N HIS A 93 -3.29 -1.49 -13.77
CA HIS A 93 -2.33 -0.77 -14.61
C HIS A 93 -1.06 -0.35 -13.86
N LEU A 94 -1.03 -0.47 -12.52
CA LEU A 94 0.12 -0.14 -11.68
C LEU A 94 0.70 -1.35 -10.95
N VAL A 95 -0.10 -2.40 -10.75
CA VAL A 95 0.28 -3.57 -9.94
C VAL A 95 0.22 -4.83 -10.80
N SER A 96 1.35 -5.53 -10.87
CA SER A 96 1.50 -6.79 -11.60
C SER A 96 2.22 -7.83 -10.75
N ASN A 97 1.98 -9.11 -11.03
CA ASN A 97 2.70 -10.20 -10.38
C ASN A 97 4.18 -10.18 -10.83
N GLN A 98 5.09 -10.32 -9.86
CA GLN A 98 6.53 -10.38 -10.10
C GLN A 98 7.09 -11.66 -9.46
N ALA A 99 7.76 -12.48 -10.26
CA ALA A 99 8.46 -13.67 -9.76
C ALA A 99 9.77 -13.27 -9.07
N PHE A 100 10.11 -13.99 -8.00
CA PHE A 100 11.34 -13.82 -7.22
C PHE A 100 12.17 -15.11 -7.24
N VAL A 101 13.49 -14.95 -7.25
CA VAL A 101 14.44 -16.06 -7.10
C VAL A 101 15.06 -15.96 -5.70
N ILE A 102 14.94 -17.04 -4.92
CA ILE A 102 15.58 -17.16 -3.61
C ILE A 102 16.75 -18.14 -3.77
N PRO A 103 18.01 -17.67 -3.74
CA PRO A 103 19.15 -18.57 -3.82
C PRO A 103 19.25 -19.42 -2.55
N ASN A 104 19.55 -20.70 -2.72
CA ASN A 104 19.81 -21.62 -1.63
C ASN A 104 21.30 -21.98 -1.59
N TYR A 105 21.94 -21.81 -0.44
CA TYR A 105 23.38 -22.02 -0.24
C TYR A 105 23.70 -23.27 0.60
N SER A 106 22.69 -23.92 1.18
CA SER A 106 22.86 -25.14 1.99
C SER A 106 21.91 -26.22 1.50
N TRP A 107 22.39 -27.47 1.47
CA TRP A 107 21.57 -28.59 1.03
C TRP A 107 20.34 -28.80 1.93
N TRP A 108 20.47 -28.55 3.23
CA TRP A 108 19.40 -28.73 4.22
C TRP A 108 18.34 -27.62 4.24
N ASP A 109 18.68 -26.43 3.74
CA ASP A 109 17.71 -25.31 3.70
C ASP A 109 16.68 -25.51 2.56
N GLY A 110 17.01 -26.34 1.57
CA GLY A 110 16.15 -26.61 0.42
C GLY A 110 14.78 -27.17 0.80
N PRO A 111 14.71 -28.29 1.55
CA PRO A 111 13.44 -28.82 2.04
C PRO A 111 12.64 -27.83 2.90
N PHE A 112 13.32 -27.05 3.74
CA PHE A 112 12.67 -26.04 4.60
C PHE A 112 12.00 -24.94 3.76
N TYR A 113 12.73 -24.35 2.82
CA TYR A 113 12.18 -23.35 1.91
C TYR A 113 11.04 -23.89 1.06
N GLN A 114 11.15 -25.12 0.55
CA GLN A 114 10.07 -25.75 -0.22
C GLN A 114 8.78 -25.89 0.60
N LEU A 115 8.87 -26.34 1.86
CA LEU A 115 7.70 -26.46 2.71
C LEU A 115 7.09 -25.09 3.02
N GLY A 116 7.91 -24.12 3.43
CA GLY A 116 7.45 -22.77 3.75
C GLY A 116 6.79 -22.06 2.56
N LEU A 117 7.38 -22.19 1.37
CA LEU A 117 6.82 -21.61 0.14
C LEU A 117 5.54 -22.31 -0.30
N LYS A 118 5.40 -23.63 -0.12
CA LYS A 118 4.13 -24.35 -0.37
C LYS A 118 3.02 -23.89 0.57
N ILE A 119 3.33 -23.70 1.84
CA ILE A 119 2.37 -23.16 2.82
C ILE A 119 1.96 -21.74 2.40
N TYR A 120 2.93 -20.91 2.04
CA TYR A 120 2.67 -19.55 1.57
C TYR A 120 1.79 -19.52 0.30
N ASP A 121 2.05 -20.40 -0.67
CA ASP A 121 1.27 -20.53 -1.90
C ASP A 121 -0.17 -20.93 -1.59
N PHE A 122 -0.36 -21.95 -0.75
CA PHE A 122 -1.69 -22.37 -0.28
C PHE A 122 -2.46 -21.25 0.44
N MET A 123 -1.77 -20.42 1.23
CA MET A 123 -2.38 -19.27 1.90
C MET A 123 -2.74 -18.13 0.93
N SER A 124 -2.10 -18.07 -0.24
CA SER A 124 -2.25 -16.97 -1.20
C SER A 124 -3.51 -17.05 -2.06
N GLY A 125 -4.22 -18.18 -2.02
CA GLY A 125 -5.48 -18.42 -2.73
C GLY A 125 -5.26 -18.95 -4.13
#